data_AF-A0A9P9YYH5-F1
#
_entry.id   AF-A0A9P9YYH5-F1
#
_cell.length_a   1.000
_cell.length_b   1.000
_cell.length_c   1.000
_cell.angle_alpha   90.00
_cell.angle_beta   90.00
_cell.angle_gamma   90.00
#
_symmetry.space_group_name_H-M   'P 1'
#
loop_
_entity.id
_entity.type
_entity.pdbx_description
1 polymer ?
#
loop_
_entity_poly.entity_id
_entity_poly.type
_entity_poly.pdbx_seq_one_letter_code
_entity_poly.pdbx_strand_id
1 'polypeptide(L)'
;MSFPFRILNFVLQLLTAVLEVLALLLLIRILSSHCVRGEEYGISVWMYTFMLPAIVFQNTVLVIFRLCCTTVGLDPIAMTFNWASGFVCLGTGLTLLVAMIDHCGNEYLPMFYLSSAFGVIAGVLHLVNACVCNVYMPLGEWSFLKPSKRARKRALKNRRRRSS
;
A
#
# COMPACT_ATOMS: atom_id res chain seq x y z
N MET A 1 24.53 2.81 -11.44
CA MET A 1 24.65 2.01 -10.21
C MET A 1 23.25 1.81 -9.65
N SER A 2 22.71 0.59 -9.68
CA SER A 2 21.30 0.30 -9.34
C SER A 2 21.08 -0.36 -7.98
N PHE A 3 22.16 -0.55 -7.22
CA PHE A 3 22.15 -1.29 -5.96
C PHE A 3 21.54 -0.55 -4.76
N PRO A 4 21.78 0.76 -4.52
CA PRO A 4 21.35 1.41 -3.28
C PRO A 4 19.82 1.60 -3.20
N PHE A 5 19.17 1.88 -4.34
CA PHE A 5 17.73 2.16 -4.34
C PHE A 5 16.86 0.91 -4.16
N ARG A 6 17.35 -0.26 -4.61
CA ARG A 6 16.63 -1.54 -4.44
C ARG A 6 16.55 -1.94 -2.97
N ILE A 7 17.66 -1.76 -2.25
CA ILE A 7 17.71 -1.99 -0.80
C ILE A 7 16.78 -1.01 -0.09
N LEU A 8 16.81 0.28 -0.45
CA LEU A 8 15.92 1.28 0.13
C LEU A 8 14.43 0.93 -0.06
N ASN A 9 14.02 0.63 -1.30
CA ASN A 9 12.65 0.21 -1.64
C ASN A 9 12.24 -1.06 -0.89
N PHE A 10 13.16 -2.02 -0.74
CA PHE A 10 12.92 -3.23 0.03
C PHE A 10 12.70 -2.94 1.52
N VAL A 11 13.60 -2.16 2.13
CA VAL A 11 13.51 -1.77 3.54
C VAL A 11 12.23 -0.99 3.81
N LEU A 12 11.87 -0.03 2.93
CA LEU A 12 10.61 0.71 3.03
C LEU A 12 9.41 -0.23 2.99
N GLN A 13 9.34 -1.14 2.01
CA GLN A 13 8.23 -2.08 1.88
C GLN A 13 8.13 -3.03 3.10
N LEU A 14 9.28 -3.51 3.60
CA LEU A 14 9.34 -4.39 4.77
C LEU A 14 8.83 -3.66 6.03
N LEU A 15 9.28 -2.43 6.27
CA LEU A 15 8.81 -1.62 7.39
C LEU A 15 7.31 -1.35 7.28
N THR A 16 6.81 -1.03 6.08
CA THR A 16 5.37 -0.87 5.85
C THR A 16 4.61 -2.15 6.18
N ALA A 17 5.06 -3.31 5.71
CA ALA A 17 4.40 -4.58 5.97
C ALA A 17 4.36 -4.91 7.48
N VAL A 18 5.45 -4.65 8.22
CA VAL A 18 5.48 -4.83 9.68
C VAL A 18 4.44 -3.94 10.36
N LEU A 19 4.37 -2.65 10.00
CA LEU A 19 3.39 -1.73 10.57
C LEU A 19 1.95 -2.15 10.26
N GLU A 20 1.67 -2.57 9.04
CA GLU A 20 0.33 -3.01 8.63
C GLU A 20 -0.10 -4.30 9.34
N VAL A 21 0.82 -5.26 9.50
CA VAL A 21 0.55 -6.48 10.28
C VAL A 21 0.26 -6.14 11.74
N LEU A 22 1.06 -5.26 12.35
CA LEU A 22 0.80 -4.81 13.73
C LEU A 22 -0.54 -4.08 13.84
N ALA A 23 -0.85 -3.19 12.90
CA ALA A 23 -2.13 -2.48 12.85
C ALA A 23 -3.30 -3.46 12.73
N LEU A 24 -3.18 -4.49 11.89
CA LEU A 24 -4.19 -5.53 11.70
C LEU A 24 -4.39 -6.38 12.95
N LEU A 25 -3.30 -6.78 13.63
CA LEU A 25 -3.40 -7.52 14.88
C LEU A 25 -4.12 -6.72 15.97
N LEU A 26 -3.80 -5.42 16.09
CA LEU A 26 -4.51 -4.52 17.00
C LEU A 26 -5.97 -4.34 16.60
N LEU A 27 -6.26 -4.20 15.30
CA LEU A 27 -7.61 -4.07 14.78
C LEU A 27 -8.46 -5.29 15.12
N ILE A 28 -7.93 -6.51 14.95
CA ILE A 28 -8.61 -7.75 15.33
C ILE A 28 -8.96 -7.76 16.83
N ARG A 29 -8.07 -7.24 17.70
CA ARG A 29 -8.36 -7.12 19.14
C ARG A 29 -9.47 -6.09 19.40
N ILE A 30 -9.43 -4.95 18.73
CA ILE A 30 -10.41 -3.87 18.85
C ILE A 30 -11.83 -4.32 18.48
N LEU A 31 -11.98 -5.21 17.49
CA LEU A 31 -13.28 -5.77 17.10
C LEU A 31 -14.00 -6.52 18.24
N SER A 32 -13.27 -6.94 19.28
CA SER A 32 -13.86 -7.57 20.47
C SER A 32 -14.41 -6.58 21.49
N SER A 33 -14.09 -5.28 21.37
CA SER A 33 -14.55 -4.25 22.29
C SER A 33 -16.07 -4.06 22.23
N HIS A 34 -16.68 -3.80 23.39
CA HIS A 34 -18.13 -3.59 23.51
C HIS A 34 -18.62 -2.42 22.65
N CYS A 35 -17.85 -1.33 22.59
CA CYS A 35 -18.18 -0.15 21.77
C CYS A 35 -18.23 -0.45 20.26
N VAL A 36 -17.35 -1.32 19.74
CA VAL A 36 -17.41 -1.73 18.32
C VAL A 36 -18.60 -2.65 18.07
N ARG A 37 -18.87 -3.59 18.99
CA ARG A 37 -20.03 -4.50 18.89
C ARG A 37 -21.37 -3.78 19.06
N GLY A 38 -21.38 -2.67 19.80
CA GLY A 38 -22.50 -1.75 19.95
C GLY A 38 -22.64 -0.75 18.81
N GLU A 39 -21.84 -0.88 17.75
CA GLU A 39 -21.83 -0.02 16.55
C GLU A 39 -21.52 1.47 16.80
N GLU A 40 -20.91 1.82 17.94
CA GLU A 40 -20.59 3.21 18.28
C GLU A 40 -19.56 3.83 17.33
N TYR A 41 -18.64 3.01 16.81
CA TYR A 41 -17.60 3.45 15.87
C TYR A 41 -18.04 3.44 14.39
N GLY A 42 -19.26 2.98 14.10
CA GLY A 42 -19.89 3.01 12.78
C GLY A 42 -18.94 2.71 11.61
N ILE A 43 -18.97 3.55 10.59
CA ILE A 43 -18.21 3.39 9.33
C ILE A 43 -16.68 3.36 9.55
N SER A 44 -16.16 4.02 10.58
CA SER A 44 -14.71 4.23 10.75
C SER A 44 -13.94 2.92 10.94
N VAL A 45 -14.41 2.05 11.84
CA VAL A 45 -13.79 0.74 12.12
C VAL A 45 -14.08 -0.25 11.00
N TRP A 46 -15.30 -0.25 10.45
CA TRP A 46 -15.68 -1.18 9.39
C TRP A 46 -14.92 -0.94 8.09
N MET A 47 -14.74 0.33 7.68
CA MET A 47 -13.95 0.67 6.50
C MET A 47 -12.50 0.20 6.65
N TYR A 48 -11.90 0.38 7.83
CA TYR A 48 -10.54 -0.08 8.08
C TYR A 48 -10.43 -1.61 8.11
N THR A 49 -11.42 -2.28 8.68
CA THR A 49 -11.51 -3.75 8.76
C THR A 49 -11.67 -4.39 7.39
N PHE A 50 -12.38 -3.76 6.46
CA PHE A 50 -12.51 -4.26 5.09
C PHE A 50 -11.27 -4.05 4.24
N MET A 51 -10.62 -2.89 4.37
CA MET A 51 -9.52 -2.50 3.48
C MET A 51 -8.17 -3.06 3.93
N LEU A 52 -7.85 -2.98 5.22
CA LEU A 52 -6.52 -3.30 5.75
C LEU A 52 -6.08 -4.75 5.49
N PRO A 53 -6.91 -5.80 5.67
CA PRO A 53 -6.48 -7.18 5.46
C PRO A 53 -6.01 -7.46 4.03
N ALA A 54 -6.70 -6.90 3.03
CA ALA A 54 -6.35 -7.08 1.63
C ALA A 54 -5.00 -6.40 1.31
N ILE A 55 -4.77 -5.20 1.88
CA ILE A 55 -3.52 -4.46 1.72
C ILE A 55 -2.37 -5.21 2.39
N VAL A 56 -2.55 -5.64 3.65
CA VAL A 56 -1.56 -6.41 4.42
C VAL A 56 -1.15 -7.67 3.66
N PHE A 57 -2.14 -8.43 3.16
CA PHE A 57 -1.90 -9.66 2.43
C PHE A 57 -1.05 -9.39 1.17
N GLN A 58 -1.49 -8.46 0.33
CA GLN A 58 -0.80 -8.14 -0.91
C GLN A 58 0.60 -7.57 -0.65
N ASN A 59 0.75 -6.70 0.35
CA ASN A 59 2.02 -6.11 0.73
C ASN A 59 3.01 -7.18 1.24
N THR A 60 2.55 -8.07 2.14
CA THR A 60 3.36 -9.17 2.67
C THR A 60 3.82 -10.11 1.55
N VAL A 61 2.93 -10.44 0.62
CA VAL A 61 3.26 -11.23 -0.57
C VAL A 61 4.34 -10.55 -1.41
N LEU A 62 4.24 -9.23 -1.65
CA LEU A 62 5.25 -8.47 -2.37
C LEU A 62 6.61 -8.45 -1.66
N VAL A 63 6.63 -8.32 -0.33
CA VAL A 63 7.87 -8.39 0.47
C VAL A 63 8.52 -9.77 0.35
N ILE A 64 7.75 -10.86 0.46
CA ILE A 64 8.26 -12.23 0.32
C ILE A 64 8.83 -12.43 -1.09
N PHE A 65 8.12 -12.01 -2.13
CA PHE A 65 8.63 -12.12 -3.50
C PHE A 65 9.90 -11.31 -3.71
N ARG A 66 10.05 -10.14 -3.08
CA ARG A 66 11.28 -9.34 -3.16
C ARG A 66 12.46 -9.97 -2.42
N LEU A 67 12.21 -10.69 -1.32
CA LEU A 67 13.21 -11.47 -0.61
C LEU A 67 13.70 -12.67 -1.43
N CYS A 68 12.77 -13.44 -2.01
CA CYS A 68 13.07 -14.66 -2.76
C CYS A 68 13.51 -14.40 -4.20
N CYS A 69 13.04 -13.31 -4.81
CA CYS A 69 13.27 -12.95 -6.21
C CYS A 69 13.69 -11.47 -6.31
N THR A 70 15.00 -11.21 -6.47
CA THR A 70 15.60 -9.87 -6.54
C THR A 70 15.21 -9.04 -7.77
N THR A 71 14.33 -9.56 -8.63
CA THR A 71 13.84 -8.92 -9.87
C THR A 71 12.47 -8.28 -9.71
N VAL A 72 11.74 -8.55 -8.62
CA VAL A 72 10.37 -8.08 -8.40
C VAL A 72 10.39 -6.74 -7.64
N GLY A 73 9.52 -5.77 -7.99
CA GLY A 73 9.33 -4.57 -7.17
C GLY A 73 9.75 -3.22 -7.78
N LEU A 74 10.18 -3.19 -9.05
CA LEU A 74 10.30 -1.96 -9.84
C LEU A 74 9.32 -1.89 -11.00
N ASP A 75 8.29 -2.71 -10.92
CA ASP A 75 7.24 -2.77 -11.90
C ASP A 75 6.20 -1.66 -11.66
N PRO A 76 5.55 -1.17 -12.73
CA PRO A 76 4.52 -0.16 -12.60
C PRO A 76 3.29 -0.61 -11.79
N ILE A 77 3.08 -1.92 -11.66
CA ILE A 77 2.00 -2.49 -10.87
C ILE A 77 2.29 -2.27 -9.37
N ALA A 78 3.51 -2.59 -8.90
CA ALA A 78 3.94 -2.33 -7.54
C ALA A 78 3.92 -0.83 -7.19
N MET A 79 4.27 0.05 -8.13
CA MET A 79 4.13 1.50 -7.94
C MET A 79 2.66 1.91 -7.76
N THR A 80 1.76 1.41 -8.62
CA THR A 80 0.33 1.74 -8.56
C THR A 80 -0.31 1.20 -7.28
N PHE A 81 0.07 -0.01 -6.86
CA PHE A 81 -0.34 -0.58 -5.58
C PHE A 81 0.09 0.31 -4.41
N ASN A 82 1.35 0.73 -4.38
CA ASN A 82 1.85 1.62 -3.32
C ASN A 82 1.11 2.97 -3.29
N TRP A 83 0.74 3.55 -4.44
CA TRP A 83 -0.11 4.74 -4.47
C TRP A 83 -1.50 4.49 -3.90
N ALA A 84 -2.19 3.46 -4.39
CA ALA A 84 -3.56 3.15 -3.98
C ALA A 84 -3.63 2.79 -2.49
N SER A 85 -2.78 1.86 -2.05
CA SER A 85 -2.70 1.44 -0.65
C SER A 85 -2.30 2.61 0.25
N GLY A 86 -1.37 3.46 -0.17
CA GLY A 86 -0.97 4.65 0.59
C GLY A 86 -2.14 5.58 0.89
N PHE A 87 -2.96 5.92 -0.11
CA PHE A 87 -4.15 6.75 0.09
C PHE A 87 -5.23 6.06 0.91
N VAL A 88 -5.45 4.76 0.71
CA VAL A 88 -6.46 4.01 1.48
C VAL A 88 -6.05 3.88 2.94
N CYS A 89 -4.80 3.54 3.24
CA CYS A 89 -4.27 3.44 4.61
C CYS A 89 -4.30 4.80 5.32
N LEU A 90 -3.95 5.89 4.63
CA LEU A 90 -4.09 7.25 5.17
C LEU A 90 -5.55 7.61 5.44
N GLY A 91 -6.44 7.40 4.48
CA GLY A 91 -7.86 7.72 4.62
C GLY A 91 -8.50 6.96 5.78
N THR A 92 -8.40 5.63 5.75
CA THR A 92 -8.95 4.76 6.81
C THR A 92 -8.33 5.02 8.18
N GLY A 93 -7.00 5.17 8.25
CA GLY A 93 -6.28 5.46 9.48
C GLY A 93 -6.69 6.80 10.10
N LEU A 94 -6.77 7.86 9.29
CA LEU A 94 -7.21 9.19 9.76
C LEU A 94 -8.68 9.20 10.17
N THR A 95 -9.57 8.53 9.41
CA THR A 95 -10.98 8.41 9.79
C THR A 95 -11.13 7.72 11.14
N LEU A 96 -10.37 6.64 11.39
CA LEU A 96 -10.36 5.99 12.69
C LEU A 96 -9.79 6.90 13.79
N LEU A 97 -8.72 7.65 13.50
CA LEU A 97 -8.12 8.58 14.47
C LEU A 97 -9.09 9.66 14.92
N VAL A 98 -9.82 10.26 13.96
CA VAL A 98 -10.81 11.30 14.23
C VAL A 98 -11.98 10.73 15.02
N ALA A 99 -12.45 9.53 14.67
CA ALA A 99 -13.52 8.86 15.42
C ALA A 99 -13.14 8.62 16.90
N MET A 100 -11.85 8.51 17.21
CA MET A 100 -11.41 8.32 18.60
C MET A 100 -11.43 9.59 19.47
N ILE A 101 -11.53 10.79 18.89
CA ILE A 101 -11.45 12.05 19.65
C ILE A 101 -12.66 12.22 20.58
N ASP A 102 -13.84 11.75 20.16
CA ASP A 102 -15.10 12.00 20.87
C ASP A 102 -15.49 10.86 21.84
N HIS A 103 -14.67 9.82 21.98
CA HIS A 103 -15.00 8.64 22.79
C HIS A 103 -14.07 8.44 23.99
N CYS A 104 -14.57 8.84 25.17
CA CYS A 104 -13.94 8.58 26.47
C CYS A 104 -14.44 7.27 27.09
N GLY A 105 -13.52 6.44 27.60
CA GLY A 105 -13.84 5.33 28.51
C GLY A 105 -13.66 3.90 27.97
N ASN A 106 -13.20 3.72 26.73
CA ASN A 106 -12.94 2.39 26.18
C ASN A 106 -11.61 1.81 26.71
N GLU A 107 -11.61 0.60 27.27
CA GLU A 107 -10.39 -0.09 27.71
C GLU A 107 -9.40 -0.37 26.57
N TYR A 108 -9.90 -0.46 25.33
CA TYR A 108 -9.10 -0.65 24.12
C TYR A 108 -8.60 0.65 23.48
N LEU A 109 -8.86 1.81 24.09
CA LEU A 109 -8.42 3.13 23.62
C LEU A 109 -6.96 3.18 23.12
N PRO A 110 -5.94 2.69 23.87
CA PRO A 110 -4.57 2.72 23.37
C PRO A 110 -4.35 1.88 22.12
N MET A 111 -5.08 0.75 21.98
CA MET A 111 -4.98 -0.09 20.79
C MET A 111 -5.55 0.62 19.56
N PHE A 112 -6.65 1.35 19.73
CA PHE A 112 -7.24 2.17 18.66
C PHE A 112 -6.26 3.22 18.14
N TYR A 113 -5.65 3.99 19.04
CA TYR A 113 -4.67 5.00 18.67
C TYR A 113 -3.44 4.37 18.00
N LEU A 114 -2.91 3.27 18.53
CA LEU A 114 -1.76 2.59 17.94
C LEU A 114 -2.08 1.99 16.57
N SER A 115 -3.22 1.31 16.42
CA SER A 115 -3.65 0.72 15.14
C SER A 115 -3.81 1.80 14.07
N SER A 116 -4.51 2.89 14.41
CA SER A 116 -4.66 4.05 13.53
C SER A 116 -3.33 4.72 13.18
N ALA A 117 -2.47 4.98 14.17
CA ALA A 117 -1.16 5.59 13.93
C ALA A 117 -0.27 4.72 13.03
N PHE A 118 -0.23 3.41 13.25
CA PHE A 118 0.48 2.48 12.37
C PHE A 118 -0.09 2.49 10.96
N GLY A 119 -1.42 2.54 10.79
CA GLY A 119 -2.06 2.70 9.48
C GLY A 119 -1.67 3.99 8.76
N VAL A 120 -1.66 5.13 9.47
CA VAL A 120 -1.27 6.42 8.92
C VAL A 120 0.21 6.41 8.50
N ILE A 121 1.10 5.93 9.37
CA ILE A 121 2.53 5.85 9.08
C ILE A 121 2.78 4.89 7.91
N ALA A 122 2.14 3.72 7.88
CA ALA A 122 2.21 2.79 6.76
C ALA A 122 1.73 3.43 5.45
N GLY A 123 0.66 4.21 5.50
CA GLY A 123 0.16 4.97 4.36
C GLY A 123 1.20 5.97 3.82
N VAL A 124 1.87 6.73 4.70
CA VAL A 124 2.97 7.61 4.30
C VAL A 124 4.12 6.83 3.67
N LEU A 125 4.55 5.71 4.28
CA LEU A 125 5.64 4.89 3.76
C LEU A 125 5.30 4.30 2.38
N HIS A 126 4.05 3.89 2.16
CA HIS A 126 3.55 3.47 0.86
C HIS A 126 3.71 4.58 -0.20
N LEU A 127 3.30 5.80 0.11
CA LEU A 127 3.44 6.94 -0.82
C LEU A 127 4.90 7.29 -1.09
N VAL A 128 5.75 7.31 -0.05
CA VAL A 128 7.20 7.51 -0.22
C VAL A 128 7.78 6.43 -1.13
N ASN A 129 7.39 5.17 -0.91
CA ASN A 129 7.87 4.08 -1.73
C ASN A 129 7.38 4.16 -3.19
N ALA A 130 6.14 4.61 -3.41
CA ALA A 130 5.61 4.89 -4.73
C ALA A 130 6.41 5.99 -5.45
N CYS A 131 6.75 7.07 -4.76
CA CYS A 131 7.58 8.16 -5.28
C CYS A 131 8.98 7.69 -5.64
N VAL A 132 9.64 6.92 -4.77
CA VAL A 132 10.95 6.31 -5.04
C VAL A 132 10.87 5.42 -6.27
N CYS A 133 9.87 4.54 -6.36
CA CYS A 133 9.67 3.68 -7.53
C CYS A 133 9.47 4.51 -8.81
N ASN A 134 8.64 5.56 -8.76
CA ASN A 134 8.36 6.42 -9.92
C ASN A 134 9.60 7.16 -10.44
N VAL A 135 10.46 7.64 -9.56
CA VAL A 135 11.70 8.37 -9.92
C VAL A 135 12.75 7.45 -10.53
N TYR A 136 12.91 6.24 -9.98
CA TYR A 136 13.99 5.33 -10.36
C TYR A 136 13.58 4.24 -11.37
N MET A 137 12.33 4.21 -11.82
CA MET A 137 11.84 3.25 -12.81
C MET A 137 12.48 3.50 -14.20
N PRO A 138 13.00 2.45 -14.87
CA PRO A 138 13.50 2.59 -16.24
C PRO A 138 12.38 3.00 -17.20
N LEU A 139 12.63 3.97 -18.07
CA LEU A 139 11.67 4.48 -19.07
C LEU A 139 11.09 3.37 -19.99
N GLY A 140 11.82 2.27 -20.17
CA GLY A 140 11.35 1.11 -20.93
C GLY A 140 10.26 0.31 -20.22
N GLU A 141 10.19 0.32 -18.89
CA GLU A 141 9.22 -0.47 -18.13
C GLU A 141 7.82 0.17 -18.08
N TRP A 142 7.76 1.50 -18.26
CA TRP A 142 6.50 2.19 -18.52
C TRP A 142 5.76 1.66 -19.77
N SER A 143 6.48 1.06 -20.72
CA SER A 143 5.88 0.52 -21.94
C SER A 143 5.02 -0.73 -21.72
N PHE A 144 5.23 -1.45 -20.60
CA PHE A 144 4.45 -2.64 -20.23
C PHE A 144 3.05 -2.30 -19.69
N LEU A 145 2.77 -1.04 -19.31
CA LEU A 145 1.43 -0.58 -18.88
C LEU A 145 0.40 -0.45 -20.01
N LYS A 146 0.83 -0.69 -21.25
CA LYS A 146 0.16 -0.64 -22.57
C LYS A 146 1.02 0.25 -23.47
N PRO A 147 1.47 -0.23 -24.63
CA PRO A 147 2.07 0.65 -25.61
C PRO A 147 1.03 1.71 -26.00
N SER A 148 1.40 3.00 -25.90
CA SER A 148 0.52 4.10 -26.30
C SER A 148 -0.01 3.86 -27.71
N LYS A 149 -1.22 4.35 -28.03
CA LYS A 149 -1.81 4.22 -29.39
C LYS A 149 -0.82 4.67 -30.48
N ARG A 150 0.03 5.67 -30.20
CA ARG A 150 1.11 6.14 -31.08
C ARG A 150 2.24 5.12 -31.25
N ALA A 151 2.72 4.52 -30.16
CA ALA A 151 3.76 3.49 -30.20
C ALA A 151 3.29 2.24 -30.99
N ARG A 152 2.04 1.81 -30.76
CA ARG A 152 1.42 0.71 -31.51
C ARG A 152 1.31 1.02 -33.01
N LYS A 153 0.92 2.25 -33.36
CA LYS A 153 0.81 2.69 -34.77
C LYS A 153 2.17 2.80 -35.47
N ARG A 154 3.23 3.23 -34.76
CA ARG A 154 4.62 3.23 -35.27
C ARG A 154 5.15 1.81 -35.48
N ALA A 155 4.90 0.89 -34.54
CA ALA A 155 5.30 -0.51 -34.67
C ALA A 155 4.62 -1.19 -35.87
N LEU A 156 3.32 -0.98 -36.05
CA LEU A 156 2.57 -1.46 -37.22
C LEU A 156 3.11 -0.90 -38.54
N LYS A 157 3.45 0.40 -38.58
CA LYS A 157 4.00 1.05 -39.78
C LYS A 157 5.40 0.54 -40.14
N ASN A 158 6.25 0.30 -39.14
CA ASN A 158 7.59 -0.28 -39.36
C ASN A 158 7.52 -1.75 -39.77
N ARG A 159 6.55 -2.52 -39.28
CA ARG A 159 6.34 -3.91 -39.69
C ARG A 159 5.93 -4.00 -41.17
N ARG A 160 5.04 -3.12 -41.64
CA ARG A 160 4.66 -3.01 -43.05
C ARG A 160 5.81 -2.62 -43.99
N ARG A 161 6.74 -1.78 -43.52
CA ARG A 161 7.91 -1.34 -44.32
C ARG A 161 9.01 -2.40 -44.46
N ARG A 162 9.04 -3.41 -43.59
CA ARG A 162 9.99 -4.52 -43.67
C ARG A 162 9.47 -5.71 -44.48
N SER A 163 8.18 -5.71 -44.81
CA SER A 163 7.50 -6.74 -45.61
C SER A 163 7.25 -6.31 -47.06
N SER A 164 7.87 -5.20 -47.48
CA SER A 164 7.94 -4.70 -48.86
C SER A 164 9.41 -4.49 -49.21
#